data_AF-A0A2A2TAZ9-F1
#
_entry.id   AF-A0A2A2TAZ9-F1
#
_cell.length_a   1.000
_cell.length_b   1.000
_cell.length_c   1.000
_cell.angle_alpha   90.00
_cell.angle_beta   90.00
_cell.angle_gamma   90.00
#
_symmetry.space_group_name_H-M   'P 1'
#
loop_
_entity.id
_entity.type
_entity.pdbx_description
1 polymer ?
#
loop_
_entity_poly.entity_id
_entity_poly.type
_entity_poly.pdbx_seq_one_letter_code
_entity_poly.pdbx_strand_id
1 'polypeptide(L)'
;MFPSSLFEGNLFQSHQEPQRAPIGVFDSGVGGLTVLRQLYRQLPNESIIYFGDTARLPYGIRSQAEIIQFNREILTWMQNQGVKMAVMACNTSSALALEIIREEFN
;
A
#
# COMPACT_ATOMS: atom_id res chain seq x y z
N MET A 1 -44.21 17.74 -8.75
CA MET A 1 -43.53 18.50 -9.83
C MET A 1 -42.42 19.29 -9.16
N PHE A 2 -41.23 18.68 -9.03
CA PHE A 2 -40.06 19.36 -8.44
C PHE A 2 -39.32 20.09 -9.56
N PRO A 3 -38.86 21.34 -9.35
CA PRO A 3 -38.28 22.14 -10.41
C PRO A 3 -36.91 21.60 -10.82
N SER A 4 -36.72 21.54 -12.13
CA SER A 4 -35.61 20.99 -12.89
C SER A 4 -34.41 21.94 -12.98
N SER A 5 -33.85 22.38 -11.85
CA SER A 5 -32.73 23.35 -11.85
C SER A 5 -31.57 23.00 -10.90
N LEU A 6 -31.28 21.72 -10.68
CA LEU A 6 -30.04 21.29 -10.00
C LEU A 6 -29.16 20.36 -10.86
N PHE A 7 -29.40 20.33 -12.17
CA PHE A 7 -28.47 19.77 -13.14
C PHE A 7 -27.58 20.90 -13.64
N GLU A 8 -26.44 21.13 -12.99
CA GLU A 8 -25.16 21.58 -13.59
C GLU A 8 -24.24 22.15 -12.51
N GLY A 9 -23.23 21.36 -12.14
CA GLY A 9 -22.12 21.82 -11.31
C GLY A 9 -21.35 20.69 -10.65
N ASN A 10 -20.27 20.26 -11.30
CA ASN A 10 -19.21 19.36 -10.83
C ASN A 10 -19.49 17.85 -10.78
N LEU A 11 -19.57 17.28 -11.98
CA LEU A 11 -19.01 15.96 -12.26
C LEU A 11 -17.47 15.99 -12.03
N PHE A 12 -16.94 14.99 -11.33
CA PHE A 12 -15.52 14.68 -11.09
C PHE A 12 -14.78 15.40 -9.94
N GLN A 13 -15.18 15.10 -8.71
CA GLN A 13 -14.20 14.78 -7.66
C GLN A 13 -14.61 13.46 -7.00
N SER A 14 -14.22 12.33 -7.60
CA SER A 14 -14.26 11.04 -6.92
C SER A 14 -13.11 11.00 -5.91
N HIS A 15 -13.20 11.77 -4.83
CA HIS A 15 -12.48 11.40 -3.63
C HIS A 15 -13.06 10.04 -3.21
N GLN A 16 -12.34 8.95 -3.47
CA GLN A 16 -12.72 7.66 -2.91
C GLN A 16 -12.84 7.87 -1.40
N GLU A 17 -14.02 7.61 -0.85
CA GLU A 17 -14.21 7.55 0.60
C GLU A 17 -13.07 6.71 1.19
N PRO A 18 -12.27 7.22 2.16
CA PRO A 18 -11.06 6.56 2.64
C PRO A 18 -11.31 5.11 3.05
N GLN A 19 -12.53 4.81 3.48
CA GLN A 19 -12.96 3.46 3.86
C GLN A 19 -12.99 2.46 2.70
N ARG A 20 -13.21 2.91 1.45
CA ARG A 20 -13.22 2.06 0.24
C ARG A 20 -11.88 1.99 -0.48
N ALA A 21 -10.90 2.80 -0.09
CA ALA A 21 -9.56 2.72 -0.65
C ALA A 21 -8.89 1.37 -0.32
N PRO A 22 -8.02 0.84 -1.20
CA PRO A 22 -7.40 -0.46 -0.99
C PRO A 22 -6.34 -0.44 0.12
N ILE A 23 -6.06 -1.61 0.69
CA ILE A 23 -4.88 -1.84 1.52
C ILE A 23 -3.71 -2.20 0.59
N GLY A 24 -2.59 -1.50 0.71
CA GLY A 24 -1.34 -1.87 0.06
C GLY A 24 -0.61 -2.96 0.85
N VAL A 25 -0.12 -3.99 0.20
CA VAL A 25 0.73 -5.03 0.78
C VAL A 25 1.99 -5.10 -0.05
N PHE A 26 3.18 -5.03 0.56
CA PHE A 26 4.42 -5.14 -0.20
C PHE A 26 5.42 -6.11 0.41
N ASP A 27 6.20 -6.74 -0.47
CA ASP A 27 7.28 -7.66 -0.13
C ASP A 27 8.45 -7.49 -1.10
N SER A 28 9.62 -7.97 -0.71
CA SER A 28 10.79 -8.08 -1.59
C SER A 28 10.56 -8.98 -2.80
N GLY A 29 9.59 -9.90 -2.75
CA GLY A 29 9.30 -10.82 -3.84
C GLY A 29 7.89 -11.38 -3.74
N VAL A 30 7.78 -12.72 -3.71
CA VAL A 30 6.49 -13.45 -3.67
C VAL A 30 6.21 -14.11 -2.32
N GLY A 31 7.14 -14.04 -1.37
CA GLY A 31 6.99 -14.66 -0.05
C GLY A 31 5.83 -14.06 0.75
N GLY A 32 5.60 -12.76 0.57
CA GLY A 32 4.50 -12.02 1.17
C GLY A 32 3.10 -12.45 0.71
N LEU A 33 2.97 -13.31 -0.32
CA LEU A 33 1.68 -13.90 -0.69
C LEU A 33 1.09 -14.76 0.44
N THR A 34 1.92 -15.26 1.36
CA THR A 34 1.45 -15.94 2.57
C THR A 34 0.71 -15.00 3.53
N VAL A 35 1.20 -13.77 3.69
CA VAL A 35 0.53 -12.69 4.45
C VAL A 35 -0.75 -12.27 3.73
N LEU A 36 -0.68 -12.08 2.41
CA LEU A 36 -1.85 -11.74 1.58
C LEU A 36 -2.97 -12.78 1.73
N ARG A 37 -2.62 -14.07 1.75
CA ARG A 37 -3.59 -15.15 2.00
C ARG A 37 -4.30 -15.02 3.34
N GLN A 38 -3.59 -14.62 4.40
CA GLN A 38 -4.22 -14.41 5.72
C GLN A 38 -5.07 -13.14 5.75
N LEU A 39 -4.65 -12.08 5.07
CA LEU A 39 -5.45 -10.86 4.94
C LEU A 39 -6.79 -11.16 4.26
N TYR A 40 -6.82 -11.90 3.15
CA TYR A 40 -8.08 -12.28 2.51
C TYR A 40 -8.99 -13.14 3.41
N ARG A 41 -8.43 -13.93 4.32
CA ARG A 41 -9.22 -14.74 5.26
C ARG A 41 -9.83 -13.90 6.38
N GLN A 42 -9.11 -12.90 6.88
CA GLN A 42 -9.55 -12.09 8.02
C GLN A 42 -10.33 -10.84 7.60
N LEU A 43 -10.03 -10.32 6.41
CA LEU A 43 -10.59 -9.11 5.84
C LEU A 43 -11.16 -9.41 4.44
N PRO A 44 -12.19 -10.27 4.32
CA PRO A 44 -12.67 -10.77 3.04
C PRO A 44 -13.28 -9.69 2.12
N ASN A 45 -13.67 -8.55 2.69
CA ASN A 45 -14.30 -7.45 1.97
C ASN A 45 -13.32 -6.34 1.59
N GLU A 46 -12.05 -6.47 1.95
CA GLU A 46 -11.03 -5.46 1.66
C GLU A 46 -10.45 -5.62 0.26
N SER A 47 -10.31 -4.49 -0.44
CA SER A 47 -9.56 -4.44 -1.70
C SER A 47 -8.07 -4.35 -1.38
N ILE A 48 -7.24 -5.11 -2.10
CA ILE A 48 -5.80 -5.17 -1.83
C ILE A 48 -5.00 -4.87 -3.11
N ILE A 49 -3.98 -4.03 -2.99
CA ILE A 49 -2.93 -3.86 -3.99
C ILE A 49 -1.67 -4.55 -3.46
N TYR A 50 -1.13 -5.52 -4.20
CA TYR A 50 0.11 -6.20 -3.83
C TYR A 50 1.28 -5.70 -4.69
N PHE A 51 2.39 -5.33 -4.05
CA PHE A 51 3.63 -4.94 -4.71
C PHE A 51 4.76 -5.92 -4.33
N GLY A 52 5.29 -6.64 -5.32
CA GLY A 52 6.44 -7.53 -5.13
C GLY A 52 7.69 -6.98 -5.81
N ASP A 53 8.72 -6.63 -5.04
CA ASP A 53 9.93 -5.99 -5.54
C ASP A 53 10.96 -6.97 -6.14
N THR A 54 10.48 -7.82 -7.03
CA THR A 54 11.26 -8.95 -7.57
C THR A 54 12.53 -8.54 -8.31
N ALA A 55 12.61 -7.30 -8.82
CA ALA A 55 13.76 -6.78 -9.56
C ALA A 55 15.01 -6.55 -8.69
N ARG A 56 14.86 -6.38 -7.36
CA ARG A 56 15.98 -6.04 -6.46
C ARG A 56 16.31 -7.15 -5.45
N LEU A 57 15.70 -8.32 -5.60
CA LEU A 57 16.00 -9.51 -4.81
C LEU A 57 17.50 -9.88 -4.86
N PRO A 58 18.04 -10.52 -3.80
CA PRO A 58 17.42 -10.71 -2.49
C PRO A 58 17.67 -9.50 -1.57
N TYR A 59 16.69 -9.15 -0.73
CA TYR A 59 16.84 -8.08 0.27
C TYR A 59 17.83 -8.45 1.39
N GLY A 60 17.99 -9.74 1.70
CA GLY A 60 18.81 -10.19 2.85
C GLY A 60 20.30 -9.84 2.77
N ILE A 61 20.82 -9.47 1.61
CA ILE A 61 22.24 -9.08 1.42
C ILE A 61 22.40 -7.56 1.27
N ARG A 62 21.31 -6.79 1.32
CA ARG A 62 21.32 -5.34 1.13
C ARG A 62 21.62 -4.64 2.44
N SER A 63 22.23 -3.47 2.34
CA SER A 63 22.43 -2.60 3.50
C SER A 63 21.09 -2.07 4.03
N GLN A 64 21.04 -1.72 5.32
CA GLN A 64 19.86 -1.09 5.92
C GLN A 64 19.45 0.19 5.17
N ALA A 65 20.43 1.00 4.75
CA ALA A 65 20.19 2.23 3.99
C ALA A 65 19.51 1.95 2.63
N GLU A 66 19.96 0.93 1.89
CA GLU A 66 19.29 0.50 0.65
C GLU A 66 17.87 0.02 0.92
N ILE A 67 17.65 -0.78 1.97
CA ILE A 67 16.32 -1.28 2.32
C ILE A 67 15.38 -0.12 2.64
N ILE A 68 15.81 0.87 3.44
CA ILE A 68 15.02 2.07 3.74
C ILE A 68 14.68 2.81 2.44
N GLN A 69 15.65 2.99 1.55
CA GLN A 69 15.42 3.66 0.27
C GLN A 69 14.39 2.93 -0.59
N PHE A 70 14.47 1.60 -0.70
CA PHE A 70 13.48 0.82 -1.44
C PHE A 70 12.08 0.94 -0.83
N ASN A 71 11.98 0.95 0.50
CA ASN A 71 10.70 1.14 1.19
C ASN A 71 10.08 2.50 0.89
N ARG A 72 10.88 3.58 0.89
CA ARG A 72 10.41 4.92 0.51
C ARG A 72 9.83 4.93 -0.89
N GLU A 73 10.54 4.37 -1.86
CA GLU A 73 10.08 4.31 -3.25
C GLU A 73 8.77 3.53 -3.40
N ILE A 74 8.65 2.39 -2.73
CA ILE A 74 7.44 1.56 -2.73
C ILE A 74 6.27 2.30 -2.08
N LEU A 75 6.49 2.94 -0.94
CA LEU A 75 5.43 3.64 -0.20
C LEU A 75 4.97 4.91 -0.90
N THR A 76 5.90 5.68 -1.49
CA THR A 76 5.53 6.82 -2.36
C THR A 76 4.70 6.34 -3.55
N TRP A 77 5.07 5.22 -4.17
CA TRP A 77 4.24 4.62 -5.23
C TRP A 77 2.85 4.23 -4.72
N MET A 78 2.75 3.59 -3.54
CA MET A 78 1.48 3.20 -2.93
C MET A 78 0.59 4.40 -2.57
N GLN A 79 1.16 5.49 -2.07
CA GLN A 79 0.43 6.74 -1.85
C GLN A 79 -0.19 7.24 -3.14
N ASN A 80 0.56 7.20 -4.26
CA ASN A 80 0.04 7.57 -5.58
C ASN A 80 -1.04 6.60 -6.10
N GLN A 81 -1.09 5.35 -5.60
CA GLN A 81 -2.19 4.42 -5.88
C GLN A 81 -3.42 4.64 -4.97
N GLY A 82 -3.35 5.57 -4.02
CA GLY A 82 -4.46 5.90 -3.12
C GLY A 82 -4.77 4.79 -2.10
N VAL A 83 -3.76 4.06 -1.62
CA VAL A 83 -3.99 3.07 -0.55
C VAL A 83 -4.33 3.76 0.77
N LYS A 84 -5.25 3.19 1.56
CA LYS A 84 -5.61 3.71 2.89
C LYS A 84 -4.67 3.26 4.00
N MET A 85 -3.92 2.19 3.76
CA MET A 85 -3.00 1.56 4.70
C MET A 85 -1.97 0.76 3.92
N ALA A 86 -0.72 0.74 4.39
CA ALA A 86 0.33 -0.12 3.84
C ALA A 86 0.73 -1.21 4.86
N VAL A 87 0.91 -2.43 4.37
CA VAL A 87 1.32 -3.61 5.14
C VAL A 87 2.67 -4.08 4.60
N MET A 88 3.69 -3.99 5.44
CA MET A 88 5.03 -4.51 5.17
C MET A 88 5.07 -6.02 5.42
N ALA A 89 5.01 -6.84 4.37
CA ALA A 89 4.96 -8.30 4.46
C ALA A 89 6.35 -8.96 4.43
N CYS A 90 7.42 -8.22 4.13
CA CYS A 90 8.79 -8.72 4.13
C CYS A 90 9.42 -8.66 5.52
N ASN A 91 9.78 -9.81 6.11
CA ASN A 91 10.46 -9.85 7.41
C ASN A 91 11.75 -9.02 7.45
N THR A 92 12.57 -9.07 6.40
CA THR A 92 13.82 -8.29 6.33
C THR A 92 13.55 -6.79 6.33
N SER A 93 12.54 -6.33 5.57
CA SER A 93 12.14 -4.92 5.61
C SER A 93 11.60 -4.53 6.98
N SER A 94 10.75 -5.37 7.58
CA SER A 94 10.16 -5.09 8.89
C SER A 94 11.22 -4.98 9.99
N ALA A 95 12.25 -5.82 9.94
CA ALA A 95 13.33 -5.80 10.91
C ALA A 95 14.28 -4.60 10.77
N LEU A 96 14.47 -4.08 9.54
CA LEU A 96 15.51 -3.08 9.26
C LEU A 96 14.97 -1.67 9.03
N ALA A 97 13.72 -1.50 8.62
CA ALA A 97 13.20 -0.22 8.14
C ALA A 97 11.89 0.23 8.80
N LEU A 98 11.16 -0.65 9.50
CA LEU A 98 9.80 -0.33 9.95
C LEU A 98 9.73 0.92 10.84
N GLU A 99 10.58 1.04 11.85
CA GLU A 99 10.54 2.17 12.79
C GLU A 99 10.77 3.52 12.07
N ILE A 100 11.82 3.58 11.25
CA ILE A 100 12.22 4.77 10.49
C ILE A 100 11.11 5.17 9.51
N ILE A 101 10.62 4.20 8.74
CA ILE A 101 9.61 4.46 7.71
C ILE A 101 8.26 4.84 8.31
N ARG A 102 7.92 4.29 9.47
CA ARG A 102 6.65 4.63 10.15
C ARG A 102 6.61 6.09 10.57
N GLU A 103 7.73 6.66 11.01
CA GLU A 103 7.79 8.09 11.34
C GLU A 103 7.62 8.99 10.12
N GLU A 104 8.05 8.55 8.94
CA GLU A 104 7.98 9.31 7.68
C GLU A 104 6.59 9.29 7.01
N PHE A 105 5.78 8.24 7.24
CA PHE A 105 4.53 7.97 6.51
C PHE A 105 3.27 7.90 7.41
N ASN A 106 3.37 8.29 8.69
CA ASN A 106 2.23 8.36 9.62
C ASN A 106 1.35 9.60 9.42
#